data_AF-A0A6I9YWY0-F1
#
_entry.id   AF-A0A6I9YWY0-F1
#
_cell.length_a   1.000
_cell.length_b   1.000
_cell.length_c   1.000
_cell.angle_alpha   90.00
_cell.angle_beta   90.00
_cell.angle_gamma   90.00
#
_symmetry.space_group_name_H-M   'P 1'
#
loop_
_entity.id
_entity.type
_entity.pdbx_description
1 polymer ?
#
loop_
_entity_poly.entity_id
_entity_poly.type
_entity_poly.pdbx_seq_one_letter_code
_entity_poly.pdbx_strand_id
1 'polypeptide(L)'
;MAALASSLIRQKREIRDPVASRPVSTQRKVCPRGTKSLCQKQLLILISKVRLCGGRKGRLEKPPDPQLKGIITKLFCRHGFYLQVHPDGSIEGTR
;
A
#
# COMPACT_ATOMS: atom_id res chain seq x y z
N MET A 1 -3.04 -0.19 -11.09
CA MET A 1 -4.29 -0.83 -10.62
C MET A 1 -5.21 0.10 -9.80
N ALA A 2 -4.71 1.11 -9.07
CA ALA A 2 -5.55 2.05 -8.29
C ALA A 2 -6.45 3.00 -9.12
N ALA A 3 -6.05 3.33 -10.35
CA ALA A 3 -6.82 4.23 -11.22
C ALA A 3 -8.18 3.65 -11.66
N LEU A 4 -8.26 2.32 -11.84
CA LEU A 4 -9.49 1.66 -12.26
C LEU A 4 -10.55 1.69 -11.16
N ALA A 5 -10.15 1.43 -9.91
CA ALA A 5 -11.05 1.51 -8.76
C ALA A 5 -11.60 2.93 -8.56
N SER A 6 -10.77 3.96 -8.74
CA SER A 6 -11.19 5.36 -8.67
C SER A 6 -12.18 5.73 -9.78
N SER A 7 -12.00 5.21 -11.00
CA SER A 7 -12.93 5.41 -12.12
C SER A 7 -14.31 4.81 -11.83
N LEU A 8 -14.36 3.57 -11.35
CA LEU A 8 -15.61 2.86 -11.04
C LEU A 8 -16.43 3.56 -9.95
N ILE A 9 -15.78 4.18 -8.96
CA ILE A 9 -16.48 4.92 -7.90
C ILE A 9 -17.15 6.20 -8.44
N ARG A 10 -16.47 6.92 -9.34
CA ARG A 10 -17.06 8.12 -9.98
C ARG A 10 -18.24 7.74 -10.86
N GLN A 11 -18.06 6.70 -11.67
CA GLN A 11 -19.11 6.18 -12.54
C GLN A 11 -20.34 5.73 -11.73
N LYS A 12 -20.14 5.06 -10.58
CA LYS A 12 -21.25 4.68 -9.68
C LYS A 12 -21.98 5.86 -9.05
N ARG A 13 -21.31 7.00 -8.84
CA ARG A 13 -21.95 8.23 -8.31
C ARG A 13 -22.69 9.00 -9.39
N GLU A 14 -22.17 9.02 -10.61
CA GLU A 14 -22.83 9.68 -11.75
C GLU A 14 -24.10 8.94 -12.19
N ILE A 15 -24.12 7.60 -12.08
CA ILE A 15 -25.29 6.79 -12.43
C ILE A 15 -26.38 6.85 -11.33
N ARG A 16 -25.99 7.07 -10.07
CA ARG A 16 -26.92 7.09 -8.91
C ARG A 16 -27.39 8.50 -8.60
N ASP A 17 -27.86 9.25 -9.59
CA ASP A 17 -28.85 10.33 -9.39
C ASP A 17 -29.45 10.76 -10.75
N PRO A 18 -30.70 10.37 -11.01
CA PRO A 18 -31.69 11.42 -11.24
C PRO A 18 -32.91 11.23 -10.34
N VAL A 19 -33.32 12.31 -9.67
CA VAL A 19 -34.62 12.50 -9.00
C VAL A 19 -34.84 11.67 -7.73
N ALA A 20 -34.40 12.23 -6.61
CA ALA A 20 -35.18 12.23 -5.38
C ALA A 20 -35.26 13.67 -4.89
N SER A 21 -36.43 14.28 -5.11
CA SER A 21 -36.82 15.62 -4.69
C SER A 21 -36.55 15.85 -3.20
N ARG A 22 -35.44 16.50 -2.89
CA ARG A 22 -35.30 17.25 -1.62
C ARG A 22 -35.63 18.71 -1.92
N PRO A 23 -36.37 19.41 -1.04
CA PRO A 23 -36.73 20.80 -1.27
C PRO A 23 -35.46 21.64 -1.48
N VAL A 24 -35.42 22.35 -2.59
CA VAL A 24 -34.43 23.38 -2.89
C VAL A 24 -34.56 24.44 -1.81
N SER A 25 -33.61 24.49 -0.87
CA SER A 25 -33.49 25.65 0.00
C SER A 25 -33.15 26.84 -0.89
N THR A 26 -34.01 27.84 -0.87
CA THR A 26 -33.82 29.19 -1.41
C THR A 26 -32.36 29.64 -1.27
N GLN A 27 -31.77 30.04 -2.41
CA GLN A 27 -30.53 30.82 -2.54
C GLN A 27 -29.55 30.68 -1.37
N ARG A 28 -28.51 29.84 -1.50
CA ARG A 28 -27.36 29.90 -0.59
C ARG A 28 -26.76 31.30 -0.70
N LYS A 29 -27.13 32.19 0.24
CA LYS A 29 -26.40 33.42 0.49
C LYS A 29 -24.94 33.03 0.65
N VAL A 30 -24.07 33.60 -0.17
CA VAL A 30 -22.62 33.51 0.03
C VAL A 30 -22.37 33.89 1.48
N CYS A 31 -21.89 32.93 2.27
CA CYS A 31 -21.53 33.19 3.66
C CYS A 31 -20.57 34.38 3.67
N PRO A 32 -20.79 35.39 4.53
CA PRO A 32 -19.83 36.48 4.66
C PRO A 32 -18.48 35.87 4.98
N ARG A 33 -17.42 36.34 4.31
CA ARG A 33 -16.02 36.02 4.61
C ARG A 33 -15.68 36.47 6.04
N GLY A 34 -16.16 35.71 7.01
CA GLY A 34 -15.93 35.89 8.43
C GLY A 34 -15.32 34.60 8.94
N THR A 35 -14.00 34.59 9.10
CA THR A 35 -13.28 33.50 9.75
C THR A 35 -13.66 33.45 11.23
N LYS A 36 -14.81 32.84 11.55
CA LYS A 36 -15.13 32.36 12.91
C LYS A 36 -14.47 30.99 13.18
N SER A 37 -13.27 30.78 12.69
CA SER A 37 -12.52 29.55 12.84
C SER A 37 -11.14 29.94 13.33
N LEU A 38 -10.84 29.59 14.58
CA LEU A 38 -9.52 29.33 15.16
C LEU A 38 -8.39 30.23 14.61
N CYS A 39 -7.81 31.10 15.46
CA CYS A 39 -6.73 32.00 15.05
C CYS A 39 -5.69 31.28 14.18
N GLN A 40 -5.18 31.94 13.15
CA GLN A 40 -4.26 31.36 12.15
C GLN A 40 -3.17 30.47 12.77
N LYS A 41 -2.68 30.82 13.97
CA LYS A 41 -1.75 30.04 14.79
C LYS A 41 -2.30 28.67 15.20
N GLN A 42 -3.53 28.58 15.69
CA GLN A 42 -4.14 27.30 16.01
C GLN A 42 -4.43 26.47 14.75
N LEU A 43 -4.77 27.10 13.62
CA LEU A 43 -4.90 26.39 12.34
C LEU A 43 -3.55 25.83 11.87
N LEU A 44 -2.47 26.61 12.00
CA LEU A 44 -1.10 26.16 11.74
C LEU A 44 -0.71 25.01 12.68
N ILE A 45 -1.00 25.09 13.97
CA ILE A 45 -0.75 24.01 14.96
C ILE A 45 -1.53 22.75 14.57
N LEU A 46 -2.80 22.88 14.19
CA LEU A 46 -3.64 21.78 13.77
C LEU A 46 -3.07 21.13 12.50
N ILE A 47 -2.78 21.91 11.46
CA ILE A 47 -2.17 21.44 10.21
C ILE A 47 -0.82 20.77 10.48
N SER A 48 -0.01 21.33 11.37
CA SER A 48 1.27 20.73 11.80
C SER A 48 1.06 19.36 12.43
N LYS A 49 0.04 19.20 13.28
CA LYS A 49 -0.30 17.90 13.88
C LYS A 49 -0.81 16.89 12.85
N VAL A 50 -1.70 17.27 11.93
CA VAL A 50 -2.20 16.33 10.92
C VAL A 50 -1.16 15.98 9.85
N ARG A 51 -0.24 16.91 9.52
CA ARG A 51 0.82 16.68 8.53
C ARG A 51 1.99 15.87 9.10
N LEU A 52 2.23 15.93 10.41
CA LEU A 52 3.29 15.18 11.07
C LEU A 52 2.84 13.77 11.53
N CYS A 53 1.55 13.58 11.85
CA CYS A 53 0.98 12.25 12.15
C CYS A 53 0.58 11.46 10.88
N GLY A 54 0.59 12.08 9.71
CA GLY A 54 0.51 11.41 8.40
C GLY A 54 1.87 10.89 7.91
N GLY A 55 2.86 10.83 8.80
CA GLY A 55 4.18 10.25 8.55
C GLY A 55 3.99 8.93 7.83
N ARG A 56 4.54 8.88 6.60
CA ARG A 56 4.58 7.72 5.71
C ARG A 56 4.57 6.48 6.56
N LYS A 57 3.48 5.70 6.49
CA LYS A 57 3.47 4.34 6.99
C LYS A 57 4.61 3.68 6.25
N GLY A 58 5.79 3.68 6.88
CA GLY A 58 7.00 3.15 6.31
C GLY A 58 6.61 1.78 5.82
N ARG A 59 6.96 1.48 4.58
CA ARG A 59 6.85 0.12 4.06
C ARG A 59 7.37 -0.76 5.19
N LEU A 60 6.46 -1.52 5.81
CA LEU A 60 6.80 -2.36 6.94
C LEU A 60 7.81 -3.33 6.33
N GLU A 61 9.10 -3.05 6.49
CA GLU A 61 10.16 -3.90 5.99
C GLU A 61 9.91 -5.23 6.68
N LYS A 62 9.43 -6.20 5.89
CA LYS A 62 9.25 -7.54 6.40
C LYS A 62 10.63 -7.96 6.91
N PRO A 63 10.73 -8.48 8.14
CA PRO A 63 11.99 -9.03 8.58
C PRO A 63 12.45 -10.05 7.53
N PRO A 64 13.75 -10.09 7.22
CA PRO A 64 14.28 -11.07 6.29
C PRO A 64 13.91 -12.47 6.77
N ASP A 65 13.65 -13.38 5.83
CA ASP A 65 13.31 -14.75 6.17
C ASP A 65 14.42 -15.36 7.06
N PRO A 66 14.06 -16.10 8.12
CA PRO A 66 15.04 -16.65 9.04
C PRO A 66 15.96 -17.62 8.29
N GLN A 67 17.26 -17.32 8.28
CA GLN A 67 18.26 -18.23 7.72
C GLN A 67 18.52 -19.35 8.73
N LEU A 68 18.17 -20.57 8.36
CA LEU A 68 18.50 -21.75 9.15
C LEU A 68 19.97 -22.12 8.95
N LYS A 69 20.58 -22.68 10.00
CA LYS A 69 21.94 -23.20 9.91
C LYS A 69 21.93 -24.51 9.11
N GLY A 70 22.53 -24.49 7.92
CA GLY A 70 22.68 -25.66 7.06
C GLY A 70 23.86 -26.56 7.44
N ILE A 71 23.98 -27.69 6.73
CA ILE A 71 25.12 -28.61 6.82
C ILE A 71 25.86 -28.68 5.48
N ILE A 72 27.17 -28.92 5.55
CA ILE A 72 27.99 -29.22 4.37
C ILE A 72 28.09 -30.75 4.31
N THR A 73 27.42 -31.35 3.32
CA THR A 73 27.42 -32.79 3.12
C THR A 73 27.51 -33.15 1.64
N LYS A 74 28.23 -34.23 1.32
CA LYS A 74 28.12 -34.88 0.02
C LYS A 74 26.93 -35.82 0.04
N LEU A 75 26.16 -35.88 -1.04
CA LEU A 75 25.03 -36.79 -1.18
C LEU A 75 25.45 -37.95 -2.09
N PHE A 76 25.57 -39.14 -1.52
CA PHE A 76 25.90 -40.36 -2.26
C PHE A 76 24.64 -41.14 -2.61
N CYS A 77 24.48 -41.49 -3.88
CA CYS A 77 23.36 -42.28 -4.36
C CYS A 77 23.68 -43.78 -4.28
N ARG A 78 22.65 -44.62 -4.15
CA ARG A 78 22.81 -46.08 -4.12
C ARG A 78 23.44 -46.67 -5.39
N HIS A 79 23.37 -45.94 -6.51
CA HIS A 79 23.96 -46.35 -7.79
C HIS A 79 25.47 -46.11 -7.88
N GLY A 80 26.12 -45.59 -6.82
CA GLY A 80 27.57 -45.45 -6.77
C GLY A 80 28.12 -44.10 -7.24
N PHE A 81 27.32 -43.03 -7.15
CA PHE A 81 27.71 -41.68 -7.57
C PHE A 81 27.39 -40.64 -6.49
N TYR A 82 28.20 -39.59 -6.41
CA TYR A 82 27.91 -38.39 -5.65
C TYR A 82 27.13 -37.37 -6.49
N LEU A 83 26.13 -36.73 -5.89
CA LEU A 83 25.41 -35.62 -6.51
C LEU A 83 26.35 -34.43 -6.68
N GLN A 84 26.45 -33.93 -7.91
CA GLN A 84 27.21 -32.73 -8.25
C GLN A 84 26.29 -31.73 -8.97
N VAL A 85 26.36 -30.47 -8.54
CA VAL A 85 25.68 -29.35 -9.19
C VAL A 85 26.76 -28.43 -9.76
N HIS A 86 26.69 -28.15 -11.05
CA HIS A 86 27.64 -27.31 -11.74
C HIS A 86 27.19 -25.84 -11.76
N PRO A 87 28.09 -24.87 -12.01
CA PRO A 87 27.77 -23.44 -12.02
C PRO A 87 26.77 -23.01 -13.11
N ASP A 88 26.68 -23.76 -14.21
CA ASP A 88 25.69 -23.59 -15.27
C ASP A 88 24.29 -24.12 -14.88
N GLY A 89 24.17 -24.76 -13.71
CA GLY A 89 22.93 -25.30 -13.18
C GLY A 89 22.65 -26.75 -13.57
N SER A 90 23.55 -27.41 -14.31
CA SER A 90 23.43 -28.84 -14.60
C SER A 90 23.65 -29.69 -13.34
N ILE A 91 22.93 -30.82 -13.25
CA ILE A 91 22.96 -31.74 -12.10
C ILE A 91 23.37 -33.11 -12.62
N GLU A 92 24.52 -33.60 -12.14
CA GLU A 92 25.13 -34.84 -12.61
C GLU A 92 25.63 -35.71 -11.44
N GLY A 93 26.03 -36.94 -11.77
CA GLY A 93 26.64 -37.89 -10.84
C GLY A 93 28.13 -38.05 -11.10
N THR A 94 28.97 -37.80 -10.10
CA THR A 94 30.42 -38.04 -10.16
C THR A 94 30.82 -39.24 -9.29
N ARG A 95 31.93 -39.91 -9.60
CA ARG A 95 32.39 -41.08 -8.83
C ARG A 95 33.14 -40.68 -7.57
#